data_AF-A0A380FDS0-F1
#
_entry.id   AF-A0A380FDS0-F1
#
_cell.length_a   1.000
_cell.length_b   1.000
_cell.length_c   1.000
_cell.angle_alpha   90.00
_cell.angle_beta   90.00
_cell.angle_gamma   90.00
#
_symmetry.space_group_name_H-M   'P 1'
#
loop_
_entity.id
_entity.type
_entity.pdbx_description
1 polymer ?
#
loop_
_entity_poly.entity_id
_entity_poly.type
_entity_poly.pdbx_seq_one_letter_code
_entity_poly.pdbx_strand_id
1 'polypeptide(L)'
;MREGKKKIDMRDIEEATDRVIAGPAKKSRVISKKERNIVAHHEAGHTIIGMVLDEAEVVHKVTIVPRGQAGGYAMMLPKQDRFLMTEPELLDKICGLLGGRVSEDINFNEVSTGASNDFERATQIARQMVTEYGMSKKLGPIQFSSSSNGQVFLGKDMQGEPEYSGQIAYEIDKEVQRIIKEQYDRCKDILLEHKSQLKLIAESLLTEETLVAEQIHSLFYDGVLPEVDYDSAEVVNKEDSEFKDGKYGKSYEDVRKEQSLNDVSKDNRQEDEEDDNEGDRDTTGHEQSPNIDKPSNPSDPNDPSNRN
;
A
#
# COMPACT_ATOMS: atom_id res chain seq x y z
N MET A 1 12.48 -13.94 22.75
CA MET A 1 11.12 -14.05 22.21
C MET A 1 10.15 -13.59 23.29
N ARG A 2 9.11 -12.80 22.95
CA ARG A 2 8.19 -12.20 23.93
C ARG A 2 7.38 -13.24 24.74
N GLU A 3 7.28 -14.48 24.25
CA GLU A 3 6.55 -15.58 24.90
C GLU A 3 7.45 -16.59 25.63
N GLY A 4 8.75 -16.31 25.80
CA GLY A 4 9.67 -17.23 26.49
C GLY A 4 9.99 -18.53 25.73
N LYS A 5 9.54 -18.66 24.47
CA LYS A 5 9.91 -19.77 23.57
C LYS A 5 11.42 -19.80 23.33
N LYS A 6 11.97 -21.02 23.27
CA LYS A 6 13.40 -21.29 22.99
C LYS A 6 13.73 -21.38 21.50
N LYS A 7 12.74 -21.59 20.64
CA LYS A 7 12.85 -21.70 19.18
C LYS A 7 11.70 -20.93 18.53
N ILE A 8 11.99 -20.34 17.37
CA ILE A 8 11.01 -19.65 16.53
C ILE A 8 10.33 -20.74 15.68
N ASP A 9 9.00 -20.77 15.70
CA ASP A 9 8.19 -21.61 14.82
C ASP A 9 7.56 -20.78 13.68
N MET A 10 6.94 -21.45 12.70
CA MET A 10 6.30 -20.74 11.58
C MET A 10 5.18 -19.80 12.03
N ARG A 11 4.49 -20.13 13.13
CA ARG A 11 3.40 -19.28 13.69
C ARG A 11 3.95 -17.96 14.23
N ASP A 12 5.15 -17.97 14.80
CA ASP A 12 5.84 -16.75 15.24
C ASP A 12 6.19 -15.84 14.04
N ILE A 13 6.57 -16.43 12.89
CA ILE A 13 6.85 -15.70 11.64
C ILE A 13 5.57 -15.13 11.02
N GLU A 14 4.49 -15.89 11.01
CA GLU A 14 3.19 -15.43 10.53
C GLU A 14 2.63 -14.29 11.39
N GLU A 15 2.69 -14.41 12.73
CA GLU A 15 2.27 -13.33 13.64
C GLU A 15 3.12 -12.07 13.45
N ALA A 16 4.42 -12.22 13.19
CA ALA A 16 5.29 -11.09 12.91
C ALA A 16 4.92 -10.40 11.59
N THR A 17 4.66 -11.18 10.54
CA THR A 17 4.21 -10.69 9.22
C THR A 17 2.89 -9.93 9.36
N ASP A 18 1.92 -10.52 10.06
CA ASP A 18 0.61 -9.91 10.29
C ASP A 18 0.69 -8.61 11.08
N ARG A 19 1.61 -8.58 12.06
CA ARG A 19 1.85 -7.38 12.86
C ARG A 19 2.42 -6.23 12.04
N VAL A 20 3.28 -6.53 11.06
CA VAL A 20 3.85 -5.51 10.17
C VAL A 20 2.78 -4.96 9.22
N ILE A 21 1.91 -5.83 8.69
CA ILE A 21 0.91 -5.46 7.68
C ILE A 21 -0.30 -4.77 8.29
N ALA A 22 -0.93 -5.40 9.30
CA ALA A 22 -2.21 -4.97 9.85
C ALA A 22 -2.12 -4.45 11.30
N GLY A 23 -0.94 -4.51 11.91
CA GLY A 23 -0.72 -4.10 13.29
C GLY A 23 -0.99 -5.20 14.32
N PRO A 24 -0.90 -4.89 15.62
CA PRO A 24 -1.07 -5.88 16.67
C PRO A 24 -2.51 -6.40 16.74
N ALA A 25 -2.66 -7.71 16.99
CA ALA A 25 -3.96 -8.34 17.24
C ALA A 25 -4.65 -7.77 18.48
N LYS A 26 -5.95 -7.47 18.33
CA LYS A 26 -6.80 -7.00 19.43
C LYS A 26 -7.54 -8.15 20.09
N LYS A 27 -6.81 -9.05 20.77
CA LYS A 27 -7.39 -10.23 21.45
C LYS A 27 -8.46 -9.90 22.51
N SER A 28 -8.46 -8.68 23.06
CA SER A 28 -9.42 -8.22 24.07
C SER A 28 -10.66 -7.53 23.51
N ARG A 29 -10.74 -7.27 22.19
CA ARG A 29 -11.90 -6.59 21.59
C ARG A 29 -13.06 -7.58 21.48
N VAL A 30 -14.09 -7.40 22.29
CA VAL A 30 -15.33 -8.17 22.19
C VAL A 30 -16.11 -7.69 20.97
N ILE A 31 -16.19 -8.53 19.94
CA ILE A 31 -16.93 -8.27 18.71
C ILE A 31 -18.30 -8.96 18.81
N SER A 32 -19.36 -8.26 18.44
CA SER A 32 -20.71 -8.84 18.42
C SER A 32 -20.85 -9.91 17.34
N LYS A 33 -21.75 -10.89 17.52
CA LYS A 33 -22.01 -11.89 16.47
C LYS A 33 -22.45 -11.25 15.14
N LYS A 34 -23.22 -10.15 15.19
CA LYS A 34 -23.63 -9.38 14.00
C LYS A 34 -22.42 -8.78 13.29
N GLU A 35 -21.55 -8.07 14.02
CA GLU A 35 -20.34 -7.44 13.46
C GLU A 35 -19.39 -8.50 12.89
N ARG A 36 -19.18 -9.61 13.60
CA ARG A 36 -18.35 -10.73 13.12
C ARG A 36 -18.90 -11.33 11.82
N ASN A 37 -20.22 -11.48 11.70
CA ASN A 37 -20.87 -11.98 10.49
C ASN A 37 -20.73 -11.02 9.30
N ILE A 38 -20.83 -9.70 9.55
CA ILE A 38 -20.62 -8.68 8.52
C ILE A 38 -19.17 -8.74 8.02
N VAL A 39 -18.19 -8.75 8.93
CA VAL A 39 -16.78 -8.86 8.58
C VAL A 39 -16.50 -10.14 7.78
N ALA A 40 -17.03 -11.28 8.20
CA ALA A 40 -16.83 -12.54 7.48
C ALA A 40 -17.32 -12.48 6.02
N HIS A 41 -18.49 -11.91 5.76
CA HIS A 41 -19.00 -11.74 4.39
C HIS A 41 -18.23 -10.67 3.62
N HIS A 42 -17.77 -9.61 4.30
CA HIS A 42 -16.93 -8.58 3.71
C HIS A 42 -15.60 -9.17 3.20
N GLU A 43 -14.88 -9.89 4.06
CA GLU A 43 -13.61 -10.51 3.70
C GLU A 43 -13.78 -11.65 2.66
N ALA A 44 -14.90 -12.39 2.75
CA ALA A 44 -15.24 -13.39 1.73
C ALA A 44 -15.51 -12.73 0.36
N GLY A 45 -16.07 -11.51 0.34
CA GLY A 45 -16.28 -10.73 -0.88
C GLY A 45 -14.97 -10.43 -1.60
N HIS A 46 -13.99 -9.88 -0.88
CA HIS A 46 -12.64 -9.69 -1.41
C HIS A 46 -12.03 -11.00 -1.92
N THR A 47 -12.19 -12.07 -1.14
CA THR A 47 -11.62 -13.39 -1.45
C THR A 47 -12.17 -13.96 -2.75
N ILE A 48 -13.49 -13.96 -2.96
CA ILE A 48 -14.09 -14.49 -4.18
C ILE A 48 -13.63 -13.71 -5.40
N ILE A 49 -13.60 -12.37 -5.32
CA ILE A 49 -13.12 -11.55 -6.45
C ILE A 49 -11.66 -11.85 -6.76
N GLY A 50 -10.80 -11.95 -5.75
CA GLY A 50 -9.39 -12.31 -5.93
C GLY A 50 -9.16 -13.75 -6.41
N MET A 51 -10.12 -14.65 -6.24
CA MET A 51 -10.05 -16.01 -6.79
C MET A 51 -10.51 -16.08 -8.25
N VAL A 52 -11.43 -15.21 -8.66
CA VAL A 52 -11.99 -15.20 -10.01
C VAL A 52 -11.15 -14.34 -10.96
N LEU A 53 -10.62 -13.21 -10.49
CA LEU A 53 -9.83 -12.30 -11.29
C LEU A 53 -8.36 -12.75 -11.30
N ASP A 54 -7.88 -13.20 -12.46
CA ASP A 54 -6.59 -13.87 -12.59
C ASP A 54 -5.42 -12.92 -12.87
N GLU A 55 -5.67 -11.63 -13.12
CA GLU A 55 -4.68 -10.78 -13.79
C GLU A 55 -3.58 -10.23 -12.84
N ALA A 56 -3.91 -9.84 -11.61
CA ALA A 56 -3.00 -9.03 -10.79
C ALA A 56 -2.53 -9.70 -9.50
N GLU A 57 -3.45 -10.18 -8.67
CA GLU A 57 -3.16 -10.55 -7.28
C GLU A 57 -3.81 -11.89 -6.91
N VAL A 58 -3.14 -12.69 -6.09
CA VAL A 58 -3.62 -14.00 -5.60
C VAL A 58 -3.92 -13.88 -4.11
N VAL A 59 -4.99 -14.53 -3.66
CA VAL A 59 -5.35 -14.57 -2.24
C VAL A 59 -4.43 -15.53 -1.49
N HIS A 60 -3.64 -15.00 -0.56
CA HIS A 60 -2.73 -15.80 0.27
C HIS A 60 -3.34 -16.20 1.61
N LYS A 61 -4.08 -15.26 2.21
CA LYS A 61 -4.71 -15.46 3.51
C LYS A 61 -5.88 -14.52 3.67
N VAL A 62 -6.93 -14.98 4.32
CA VAL A 62 -8.05 -14.15 4.75
C VAL A 62 -8.34 -14.39 6.22
N THR A 63 -8.59 -13.33 6.99
CA THR A 63 -8.86 -13.44 8.42
C THR A 63 -9.90 -12.42 8.88
N ILE A 64 -10.74 -12.84 9.83
CA ILE A 64 -11.70 -11.96 10.51
C ILE A 64 -11.22 -11.55 11.91
N VAL A 65 -9.95 -11.83 12.22
CA VAL A 65 -9.34 -11.46 13.50
C VAL A 65 -8.99 -9.97 13.47
N PRO A 66 -9.52 -9.15 14.39
CA PRO A 66 -9.31 -7.72 14.38
C PRO A 66 -7.86 -7.34 14.68
N ARG A 67 -7.26 -6.51 13.82
CA ARG A 67 -5.90 -5.98 13.99
C ARG A 67 -5.88 -4.48 13.73
N GLY A 68 -5.13 -3.74 14.55
CA GLY A 68 -5.01 -2.30 14.35
C GLY A 68 -6.38 -1.60 14.27
N GLN A 69 -6.68 -0.95 13.14
CA GLN A 69 -7.98 -0.34 12.85
C GLN A 69 -8.93 -1.25 12.04
N ALA A 70 -8.44 -2.38 11.53
CA ALA A 70 -9.20 -3.28 10.66
C ALA A 70 -10.03 -4.32 11.46
N GLY A 71 -11.23 -4.63 10.95
CA GLY A 71 -12.12 -5.65 11.50
C GLY A 71 -11.73 -7.07 11.12
N GLY A 72 -11.19 -7.21 9.92
CA GLY A 72 -10.56 -8.37 9.29
C GLY A 72 -9.66 -7.86 8.16
N TYR A 73 -9.01 -8.76 7.43
CA TYR A 73 -8.35 -8.39 6.17
C TYR A 73 -8.12 -9.62 5.29
N ALA A 74 -8.17 -9.40 3.98
CA ALA A 74 -7.65 -10.30 2.96
C ALA A 74 -6.26 -9.84 2.50
N MET A 75 -5.27 -10.74 2.63
CA MET A 75 -3.92 -10.54 2.11
C MET A 75 -3.86 -11.08 0.69
N MET A 76 -3.82 -10.16 -0.26
CA MET A 76 -3.55 -10.46 -1.66
C MET A 76 -2.09 -10.12 -1.98
N LEU A 77 -1.37 -11.03 -2.66
CA LEU A 77 -0.01 -10.77 -3.13
C LEU A 77 0.02 -10.75 -4.66
N PRO A 78 0.84 -9.89 -5.27
CA PRO A 78 1.01 -9.88 -6.71
C PRO A 78 1.64 -11.19 -7.17
N LYS A 79 1.21 -11.71 -8.33
CA LYS A 79 1.79 -12.93 -8.93
C LYS A 79 3.27 -12.79 -9.28
N GLN A 80 3.66 -11.59 -9.67
CA GLN A 80 5.01 -11.26 -10.10
C GLN A 80 5.34 -9.85 -9.61
N ASP A 81 6.60 -9.64 -9.22
CA ASP A 81 7.09 -8.28 -8.96
C ASP A 81 7.15 -7.52 -10.29
N ARG A 82 6.27 -6.52 -10.45
CA ARG A 82 6.04 -5.81 -11.70
C ARG A 82 6.08 -4.32 -11.49
N PHE A 83 6.78 -3.64 -12.40
CA PHE A 83 6.91 -2.19 -12.41
C PHE A 83 5.78 -1.49 -13.19
N LEU A 84 5.14 -2.19 -14.14
CA LEU A 84 4.12 -1.64 -15.03
C LEU A 84 2.79 -2.37 -14.82
N MET A 85 1.70 -1.61 -14.71
CA MET A 85 0.33 -2.14 -14.65
C MET A 85 -0.47 -1.69 -15.87
N THR A 86 -1.25 -2.61 -16.41
CA THR A 86 -2.15 -2.41 -17.55
C THR A 86 -3.54 -1.94 -17.10
N GLU A 87 -4.33 -1.39 -18.01
CA GLU A 87 -5.71 -0.96 -17.72
C GLU A 87 -6.56 -2.09 -17.13
N PRO A 88 -6.59 -3.33 -17.70
CA PRO A 88 -7.36 -4.44 -17.11
C PRO A 88 -6.93 -4.79 -15.69
N GLU A 89 -5.62 -4.83 -15.41
CA GLU A 89 -5.10 -5.14 -14.07
C GLU A 89 -5.53 -4.07 -13.04
N LEU A 90 -5.55 -2.79 -13.42
CA LEU A 90 -6.04 -1.71 -12.56
C LEU A 90 -7.55 -1.78 -12.33
N LEU A 91 -8.32 -2.12 -13.36
CA LEU A 91 -9.76 -2.34 -13.25
C LEU A 91 -10.06 -3.54 -12.33
N ASP A 92 -9.31 -4.63 -12.46
CA ASP A 92 -9.43 -5.81 -11.60
C ASP A 92 -9.09 -5.49 -10.14
N LYS A 93 -8.05 -4.67 -9.91
CA LYS A 93 -7.70 -4.18 -8.57
C LYS A 93 -8.82 -3.33 -7.96
N ILE A 94 -9.43 -2.43 -8.75
CA ILE A 94 -10.61 -1.68 -8.32
C ILE A 94 -11.77 -2.63 -7.99
N CYS A 95 -12.04 -3.62 -8.84
CA CYS A 95 -13.08 -4.62 -8.62
C CYS A 95 -12.84 -5.42 -7.32
N GLY A 96 -11.60 -5.82 -7.05
CA GLY A 96 -11.17 -6.51 -5.83
C GLY A 96 -11.41 -5.67 -4.58
N LEU A 97 -11.05 -4.38 -4.61
CA LEU A 97 -11.30 -3.44 -3.51
C LEU A 97 -12.81 -3.23 -3.25
N LEU A 98 -13.65 -3.28 -4.28
CA LEU A 98 -15.10 -3.12 -4.11
C LEU A 98 -15.79 -4.42 -3.60
N GLY A 99 -15.09 -5.56 -3.62
CA GLY A 99 -15.61 -6.88 -3.23
C GLY A 99 -16.29 -6.92 -1.87
N GLY A 100 -15.66 -6.35 -0.84
CA GLY A 100 -16.21 -6.33 0.51
C GLY A 100 -17.54 -5.59 0.60
N ARG A 101 -17.61 -4.37 0.05
CA ARG A 101 -18.86 -3.60 0.01
C ARG A 101 -19.97 -4.32 -0.74
N VAL A 102 -19.68 -4.83 -1.93
CA VAL A 102 -20.71 -5.47 -2.78
C VAL A 102 -21.25 -6.74 -2.11
N SER A 103 -20.38 -7.49 -1.43
CA SER A 103 -20.80 -8.65 -0.64
C SER A 103 -21.74 -8.28 0.51
N GLU A 104 -21.47 -7.18 1.23
CA GLU A 104 -22.39 -6.68 2.26
C GLU A 104 -23.77 -6.33 1.67
N ASP A 105 -23.78 -5.64 0.53
CA ASP A 105 -25.01 -5.23 -0.14
C ASP A 105 -25.85 -6.43 -0.58
N ILE A 106 -25.23 -7.48 -1.14
CA ILE A 106 -25.91 -8.71 -1.58
C ILE A 106 -26.51 -9.49 -0.40
N ASN A 107 -25.81 -9.56 0.73
CA ASN A 107 -26.16 -10.47 1.82
C ASN A 107 -27.01 -9.81 2.92
N PHE A 108 -26.81 -8.53 3.18
CA PHE A 108 -27.46 -7.83 4.30
C PHE A 108 -28.41 -6.72 3.86
N ASN A 109 -28.33 -6.23 2.62
CA ASN A 109 -28.99 -5.00 2.19
C ASN A 109 -28.73 -3.82 3.15
N GLU A 110 -27.61 -3.86 3.89
CA GLU A 110 -27.17 -2.86 4.85
C GLU A 110 -25.69 -2.58 4.55
N VAL A 111 -25.33 -1.30 4.47
CA VAL A 111 -23.96 -0.85 4.24
C VAL A 111 -23.23 -0.60 5.56
N SER A 112 -22.02 -1.15 5.71
CA SER A 112 -21.16 -0.85 6.85
C SER A 112 -20.25 0.36 6.61
N THR A 113 -19.58 0.84 7.66
CA THR A 113 -18.49 1.82 7.55
C THR A 113 -17.12 1.18 7.28
N GLY A 114 -17.05 -0.16 7.21
CA GLY A 114 -15.79 -0.90 7.07
C GLY A 114 -15.11 -0.71 5.71
N ALA A 115 -15.89 -0.47 4.66
CA ALA A 115 -15.39 -0.33 3.28
C ALA A 115 -14.72 1.03 2.97
N SER A 116 -14.54 1.93 3.94
CA SER A 116 -14.11 3.31 3.65
C SER A 116 -12.71 3.37 3.03
N ASN A 117 -11.76 2.58 3.55
CA ASN A 117 -10.41 2.49 3.02
C ASN A 117 -10.39 1.87 1.61
N ASP A 118 -11.28 0.91 1.33
CA ASP A 118 -11.31 0.28 0.02
C ASP A 118 -11.86 1.22 -1.05
N PHE A 119 -12.88 2.02 -0.71
CA PHE A 119 -13.36 3.10 -1.57
C PHE A 119 -12.32 4.18 -1.80
N GLU A 120 -11.58 4.58 -0.76
CA GLU A 120 -10.50 5.57 -0.89
C GLU A 120 -9.45 5.10 -1.89
N ARG A 121 -8.96 3.87 -1.73
CA ARG A 121 -7.97 3.27 -2.64
C ARG A 121 -8.52 3.08 -4.06
N ALA A 122 -9.74 2.56 -4.20
CA ALA A 122 -10.37 2.35 -5.49
C ALA A 122 -10.54 3.68 -6.25
N THR A 123 -11.00 4.71 -5.54
CA THR A 123 -11.18 6.06 -6.10
C THR A 123 -9.84 6.68 -6.48
N GLN A 124 -8.79 6.48 -5.67
CA GLN A 124 -7.46 6.95 -5.99
C GLN A 124 -6.93 6.31 -7.27
N ILE A 125 -7.02 4.98 -7.40
CA ILE A 125 -6.58 4.27 -8.60
C ILE A 125 -7.36 4.75 -9.82
N ALA A 126 -8.70 4.82 -9.73
CA ALA A 126 -9.54 5.31 -10.82
C ALA A 126 -9.18 6.75 -11.22
N ARG A 127 -8.86 7.62 -10.25
CA ARG A 127 -8.40 8.99 -10.53
C ARG A 127 -7.05 8.97 -11.25
N GLN A 128 -6.08 8.19 -10.79
CA GLN A 128 -4.76 8.07 -11.45
C GLN A 128 -4.87 7.51 -12.87
N MET A 129 -5.73 6.52 -13.10
CA MET A 129 -6.03 6.03 -14.45
C MET A 129 -6.45 7.16 -15.39
N VAL A 130 -7.27 8.09 -14.90
CA VAL A 130 -7.79 9.20 -15.69
C VAL A 130 -6.81 10.36 -15.80
N THR A 131 -6.11 10.73 -14.72
CA THR A 131 -5.31 11.96 -14.65
C THR A 131 -3.81 11.75 -14.89
N GLU A 132 -3.26 10.59 -14.55
CA GLU A 132 -1.82 10.29 -14.63
C GLU A 132 -1.51 9.39 -15.83
N TYR A 133 -2.31 8.33 -16.01
CA TYR A 133 -2.00 7.28 -16.99
C TYR A 133 -2.67 7.48 -18.35
N GLY A 134 -3.58 8.45 -18.48
CA GLY A 134 -4.27 8.74 -19.74
C GLY A 134 -5.16 7.59 -20.23
N MET A 135 -5.67 6.76 -19.31
CA MET A 135 -6.50 5.57 -19.61
C MET A 135 -7.99 5.91 -19.78
N SER A 136 -8.35 7.20 -19.90
CA SER A 136 -9.72 7.59 -20.26
C SER A 136 -9.86 7.70 -21.77
N LYS A 137 -10.78 6.92 -22.35
CA LYS A 137 -11.15 7.04 -23.77
C LYS A 137 -11.74 8.40 -24.14
N LYS A 138 -12.33 9.09 -23.17
CA LYS A 138 -13.02 10.38 -23.37
C LYS A 138 -12.05 11.56 -23.32
N LEU A 139 -11.16 11.58 -22.33
CA LEU A 139 -10.18 12.65 -22.16
C LEU A 139 -8.91 12.42 -23.01
N GLY A 140 -8.69 11.18 -23.43
CA GLY A 140 -7.54 10.79 -24.24
C GLY A 140 -6.26 10.64 -23.40
N PRO A 141 -5.13 10.38 -24.08
CA PRO A 141 -3.84 10.12 -23.44
C PRO A 141 -3.15 11.43 -23.03
N ILE A 142 -3.80 12.21 -22.15
CA ILE A 142 -3.28 13.47 -21.60
C ILE A 142 -3.11 13.31 -20.10
N GLN A 143 -1.97 13.75 -19.58
CA GLN A 143 -1.73 13.84 -18.16
C GLN A 143 -2.23 15.20 -17.64
N PHE A 144 -3.12 15.16 -16.64
CA PHE A 144 -3.74 16.33 -16.01
C PHE A 144 -3.13 16.68 -14.66
N SER A 145 -2.42 15.74 -14.02
CA SER A 145 -1.73 15.99 -12.76
C SER A 145 -0.24 16.28 -13.00
N SER A 146 0.18 17.48 -12.66
CA SER A 146 1.58 17.74 -12.31
C SER A 146 1.80 17.14 -10.92
N SER A 147 2.27 15.89 -10.84
CA SER A 147 2.80 15.38 -9.58
C SER A 147 4.02 16.22 -9.23
N SER A 148 3.82 17.18 -8.34
CA SER A 148 4.84 17.95 -7.63
C SER A 148 5.63 17.05 -6.66
N ASN A 149 6.06 15.87 -7.12
CA ASN A 149 6.87 14.90 -6.39
C ASN A 149 8.37 15.29 -6.35
N GLY A 150 8.70 16.59 -6.39
CA GLY A 150 10.08 17.06 -6.61
C GLY A 150 10.65 18.03 -5.60
N GLN A 151 9.85 18.87 -4.92
CA GLN A 151 10.46 19.93 -4.09
C GLN A 151 9.58 20.38 -2.93
N VAL A 152 9.58 19.58 -1.86
CA VAL A 152 8.93 19.88 -0.57
C VAL A 152 9.83 20.73 0.35
N PHE A 153 10.72 21.57 -0.19
CA PHE A 153 11.71 22.28 0.63
C PHE A 153 11.29 23.69 1.11
N LEU A 154 10.24 24.30 0.59
CA LEU A 154 9.80 25.61 1.08
C LEU A 154 8.29 25.64 1.31
N GLY A 155 7.90 25.77 2.57
CA GLY A 155 6.67 26.44 2.96
C GLY A 155 5.37 25.74 2.55
N LYS A 156 4.65 25.28 3.57
CA LYS A 156 3.18 25.12 3.56
C LYS A 156 2.50 26.17 2.66
N ASP A 157 1.53 25.71 1.86
CA ASP A 157 0.54 26.51 1.09
C ASP A 157 0.78 26.70 -0.43
N MET A 158 1.18 25.65 -1.15
CA MET A 158 0.89 25.53 -2.59
C MET A 158 0.12 24.24 -2.88
N GLN A 159 -1.15 24.18 -2.46
CA GLN A 159 -2.15 23.50 -3.28
C GLN A 159 -2.19 24.26 -4.60
N GLY A 160 -1.36 23.83 -5.56
CA GLY A 160 -1.46 24.33 -6.92
C GLY A 160 -2.90 24.09 -7.37
N GLU A 161 -3.57 25.16 -7.80
CA GLU A 161 -4.83 25.04 -8.53
C GLU A 161 -4.66 23.99 -9.63
N PRO A 162 -5.67 23.14 -9.87
CA PRO A 162 -5.58 22.17 -10.96
C PRO A 162 -5.22 22.89 -12.27
N GLU A 163 -4.21 22.39 -12.99
CA GLU A 163 -3.75 22.99 -14.26
C GLU A 163 -4.74 22.75 -15.43
N TYR A 164 -6.03 22.62 -15.12
CA TYR A 164 -7.11 22.33 -16.05
C TYR A 164 -8.40 23.05 -15.68
N SER A 165 -9.24 23.33 -16.67
CA SER A 165 -10.48 24.08 -16.48
C SER A 165 -11.49 23.31 -15.62
N GLY A 166 -12.44 24.04 -15.01
CA GLY A 166 -13.54 23.41 -14.26
C GLY A 166 -14.37 22.43 -15.10
N GLN A 167 -14.46 22.64 -16.42
CA GLN A 167 -15.09 21.68 -17.32
C GLN A 167 -14.31 20.36 -17.35
N ILE A 168 -12.97 20.41 -17.45
CA ILE A 168 -12.14 19.20 -17.42
C ILE A 168 -12.22 18.51 -16.05
N ALA A 169 -12.23 19.28 -14.96
CA ALA A 169 -12.42 18.74 -13.61
C ALA A 169 -13.72 17.91 -13.50
N TYR A 170 -14.81 18.48 -13.99
CA TYR A 170 -16.11 17.79 -14.03
C TYR A 170 -16.09 16.53 -14.89
N GLU A 171 -15.39 16.56 -16.04
CA GLU A 171 -15.23 15.38 -16.89
C GLU A 171 -14.38 14.28 -16.23
N ILE A 172 -13.32 14.66 -15.50
CA ILE A 172 -12.51 13.72 -14.71
C ILE A 172 -13.39 13.04 -13.65
N ASP A 173 -14.15 13.80 -12.87
CA ASP A 173 -14.99 13.23 -11.82
C ASP A 173 -16.08 12.30 -12.39
N LYS A 174 -16.63 12.64 -13.56
CA LYS A 174 -17.56 11.75 -14.29
C LYS A 174 -16.90 10.45 -14.72
N GLU A 175 -15.69 10.50 -15.25
CA GLU A 175 -14.96 9.31 -15.68
C GLU A 175 -14.59 8.43 -14.48
N VAL A 176 -14.16 9.01 -13.37
CA VAL A 176 -13.91 8.27 -12.12
C VAL A 176 -15.19 7.60 -11.63
N GLN A 177 -16.31 8.33 -11.58
CA GLN A 177 -17.59 7.77 -11.18
C GLN A 177 -18.03 6.63 -12.10
N ARG A 178 -17.82 6.78 -13.42
CA ARG A 178 -18.11 5.74 -14.41
C ARG A 178 -17.30 4.47 -14.14
N ILE A 179 -15.99 4.59 -13.96
CA ILE A 179 -15.10 3.45 -13.69
C ILE A 179 -15.53 2.72 -12.42
N ILE A 180 -15.72 3.45 -11.31
CA ILE A 180 -16.13 2.85 -10.04
C ILE A 180 -17.48 2.15 -10.15
N LYS A 181 -18.45 2.77 -10.83
CA LYS A 181 -19.77 2.17 -11.03
C LYS A 181 -19.71 0.91 -11.89
N GLU A 182 -18.98 0.95 -13.01
CA GLU A 182 -18.79 -0.20 -13.89
C GLU A 182 -18.13 -1.37 -13.16
N GLN A 183 -17.09 -1.11 -12.35
CA GLN A 183 -16.44 -2.16 -11.56
C GLN A 183 -17.29 -2.65 -10.39
N TYR A 184 -18.10 -1.78 -9.78
CA TYR A 184 -19.08 -2.20 -8.77
C TYR A 184 -20.13 -3.15 -9.37
N ASP A 185 -20.69 -2.80 -10.53
CA ASP A 185 -21.68 -3.62 -11.24
C ASP A 185 -21.04 -4.97 -11.67
N ARG A 186 -19.82 -4.96 -12.22
CA ARG A 186 -19.06 -6.18 -12.55
C ARG A 186 -18.80 -7.06 -11.33
N CYS A 187 -18.37 -6.46 -10.22
CA CYS A 187 -18.14 -7.16 -8.96
C CYS A 187 -19.41 -7.85 -8.46
N LYS A 188 -20.55 -7.16 -8.58
CA LYS A 188 -21.86 -7.70 -8.21
C LYS A 188 -22.24 -8.92 -9.04
N ASP A 189 -22.03 -8.87 -10.35
CA ASP A 189 -22.31 -9.99 -11.24
C ASP A 189 -21.47 -11.22 -10.86
N ILE A 190 -20.17 -11.04 -10.63
CA ILE A 190 -19.26 -12.11 -10.19
C ILE A 190 -19.70 -12.71 -8.84
N LEU A 191 -20.01 -11.87 -7.85
CA LEU A 191 -20.42 -12.36 -6.53
C LEU A 191 -21.78 -13.05 -6.55
N LEU A 192 -22.68 -12.66 -7.46
CA LEU A 192 -23.96 -13.34 -7.65
C LEU A 192 -23.79 -14.69 -8.34
N GLU A 193 -22.89 -14.80 -9.31
CA GLU A 193 -22.53 -16.07 -9.96
C GLU A 193 -21.91 -17.06 -8.97
N HIS A 194 -21.04 -16.58 -8.08
CA HIS A 194 -20.35 -17.39 -7.07
C HIS A 194 -20.99 -17.32 -5.67
N LYS A 195 -22.30 -17.09 -5.58
CA LYS A 195 -23.00 -16.87 -4.31
C LYS A 195 -22.88 -18.05 -3.34
N SER A 196 -22.87 -19.28 -3.84
CA SER A 196 -22.67 -20.49 -3.02
C SER A 196 -21.30 -20.52 -2.35
N GLN A 197 -20.25 -20.23 -3.11
CA GLN A 197 -18.86 -20.19 -2.63
C GLN A 197 -18.67 -19.04 -1.65
N LEU A 198 -19.24 -17.87 -1.93
CA LEU A 198 -19.21 -16.72 -1.03
C LEU A 198 -19.76 -17.07 0.35
N LYS A 199 -20.93 -17.72 0.39
CA LYS A 199 -21.56 -18.14 1.63
C LYS A 199 -20.72 -19.20 2.36
N LEU A 200 -20.19 -20.18 1.63
CA LEU A 200 -19.36 -21.23 2.19
C LEU A 200 -18.10 -20.65 2.85
N ILE A 201 -17.37 -19.79 2.14
CA ILE A 201 -16.15 -19.15 2.66
C ILE A 201 -16.48 -18.28 3.89
N ALA A 202 -17.58 -17.52 3.85
CA ALA A 202 -18.00 -16.71 4.99
C ALA A 202 -18.36 -17.57 6.22
N GLU A 203 -19.04 -18.71 6.03
CA GLU A 203 -19.36 -19.65 7.10
C GLU A 203 -18.08 -20.31 7.67
N SER A 204 -17.15 -20.70 6.81
CA SER A 204 -15.83 -21.23 7.23
C SER A 204 -15.00 -20.19 7.97
N LEU A 205 -15.06 -18.91 7.58
CA LEU A 205 -14.39 -17.83 8.30
C LEU A 205 -14.98 -17.63 9.71
N LEU A 206 -16.27 -17.89 9.91
CA LEU A 206 -16.88 -17.80 11.23
C LEU A 206 -16.46 -18.94 12.17
N THR A 207 -16.05 -20.09 11.63
CA THR A 207 -15.58 -21.24 12.42
C THR A 207 -14.07 -21.20 12.65
N GLU A 208 -13.27 -20.99 11.60
CA GLU A 208 -11.81 -21.06 11.66
C GLU A 208 -11.15 -19.71 11.98
N GLU A 209 -11.87 -18.60 11.86
CA GLU A 209 -11.41 -17.20 11.99
C GLU A 209 -10.35 -16.76 10.96
N THR A 210 -9.58 -17.70 10.38
CA THR A 210 -8.53 -17.47 9.38
C THR A 210 -8.51 -18.63 8.39
N LEU A 211 -8.40 -18.32 7.10
CA LEU A 211 -8.22 -19.30 6.02
C LEU A 211 -6.97 -18.96 5.21
N VAL A 212 -6.17 -19.98 4.88
CA VAL A 212 -4.99 -19.86 3.99
C VAL A 212 -5.35 -20.18 2.53
N ALA A 213 -4.47 -19.81 1.59
CA ALA A 213 -4.65 -20.01 0.15
C ALA A 213 -5.15 -21.41 -0.22
N GLU A 214 -4.58 -22.47 0.35
CA GLU A 214 -4.97 -23.86 0.07
C GLU A 214 -6.40 -24.16 0.50
N GLN A 215 -6.82 -23.68 1.68
CA GLN A 215 -8.19 -23.82 2.17
C GLN A 215 -9.15 -23.03 1.31
N ILE A 216 -8.80 -21.79 0.96
CA ILE A 216 -9.62 -20.93 0.10
C ILE A 216 -9.82 -21.59 -1.27
N HIS A 217 -8.75 -22.11 -1.87
CA HIS A 217 -8.80 -22.80 -3.15
C HIS A 217 -9.69 -24.04 -3.08
N SER A 218 -9.51 -24.89 -2.07
CA SER A 218 -10.34 -26.09 -1.86
C SER A 218 -11.81 -25.74 -1.61
N LEU A 219 -12.09 -24.70 -0.82
CA LEU A 219 -13.46 -24.23 -0.59
C LEU A 219 -14.10 -23.67 -1.87
N PHE A 220 -13.32 -23.00 -2.71
CA PHE A 220 -13.80 -22.39 -3.94
C PHE A 220 -14.14 -23.42 -5.02
N TYR A 221 -13.27 -24.41 -5.23
CA TYR A 221 -13.41 -25.41 -6.30
C TYR A 221 -14.09 -26.70 -5.84
N ASP A 222 -13.69 -27.25 -4.70
CA ASP A 222 -14.12 -28.57 -4.22
C ASP A 222 -15.25 -28.47 -3.18
N GLY A 223 -15.43 -27.30 -2.57
CA GLY A 223 -16.44 -27.06 -1.52
C GLY A 223 -16.13 -27.77 -0.20
N VAL A 224 -14.88 -28.23 -0.02
CA VAL A 224 -14.43 -28.96 1.17
C VAL A 224 -13.35 -28.15 1.87
N LEU A 225 -13.42 -28.10 3.21
CA LEU A 225 -12.36 -27.52 4.03
C LEU A 225 -11.31 -28.61 4.33
N PRO A 226 -10.08 -28.50 3.82
CA PRO A 226 -9.02 -29.43 4.17
C PRO A 226 -8.46 -29.10 5.56
N GLU A 227 -8.04 -30.12 6.30
CA GLU A 227 -7.19 -29.93 7.47
C GLU A 227 -5.81 -29.50 6.97
N VAL A 228 -5.43 -28.25 7.24
CA VAL A 228 -4.08 -27.76 6.96
C VAL A 228 -3.20 -28.00 8.17
N ASP A 229 -2.21 -28.86 8.00
CA ASP A 229 -1.15 -29.03 9.00
C ASP A 229 -0.12 -27.91 8.82
N TYR A 230 -0.30 -26.84 9.59
CA TYR A 230 0.63 -25.70 9.68
C TYR A 230 2.07 -26.12 10.05
N ASP A 231 2.27 -27.30 10.67
CA ASP A 231 3.58 -27.80 11.07
C ASP A 231 4.24 -28.65 9.94
N SER A 232 3.50 -28.99 8.89
CA SER A 232 3.97 -29.77 7.73
C SER A 232 4.49 -28.94 6.55
N ALA A 233 4.41 -27.61 6.63
CA ALA A 233 4.93 -26.73 5.61
C ALA A 233 6.42 -27.03 5.36
N GLU A 234 6.71 -27.77 4.30
CA GLU A 234 8.08 -28.02 3.87
C GLU A 234 8.67 -26.67 3.55
N VAL A 235 9.66 -26.25 4.34
CA VAL A 235 10.57 -25.19 3.92
C VAL A 235 11.15 -25.70 2.61
N VAL A 236 10.70 -25.12 1.51
CA VAL A 236 11.31 -25.35 0.21
C VAL A 236 12.74 -24.87 0.37
N ASN A 237 13.64 -25.78 0.72
CA ASN A 237 15.08 -25.60 0.64
C ASN A 237 15.41 -25.59 -0.85
N LYS A 238 14.87 -24.61 -1.58
CA LYS A 238 15.57 -24.17 -2.77
C LYS A 238 16.88 -23.63 -2.23
N GLU A 239 17.96 -24.32 -2.56
CA GLU A 239 19.30 -23.75 -2.55
C GLU A 239 19.30 -22.58 -3.55
N ASP A 240 18.56 -21.51 -3.25
CA ASP A 240 18.53 -20.31 -4.06
C ASP A 240 19.88 -19.62 -3.83
N SER A 241 20.80 -19.91 -4.75
CA SER A 241 22.07 -19.22 -4.93
C SER A 241 21.90 -17.71 -5.11
N GLU A 242 20.67 -17.21 -5.23
CA GLU A 242 20.33 -15.80 -5.44
C GLU A 242 20.59 -14.90 -4.22
N PHE A 243 20.65 -15.45 -2.99
CA PHE A 243 20.96 -14.65 -1.81
C PHE A 243 22.44 -14.19 -1.77
N LYS A 244 23.33 -14.89 -2.50
CA LYS A 244 24.75 -14.50 -2.62
C LYS A 244 24.98 -13.35 -3.61
N ASP A 245 24.06 -13.13 -4.54
CA ASP A 245 24.21 -12.14 -5.63
C ASP A 245 23.69 -10.74 -5.26
N GLY A 246 23.40 -10.48 -3.98
CA GLY A 246 23.10 -9.13 -3.47
C GLY A 246 21.75 -8.56 -3.92
N LYS A 247 20.84 -9.41 -4.43
CA LYS A 247 19.53 -9.01 -4.94
C LYS A 247 18.48 -8.78 -3.86
N TYR A 248 18.63 -9.45 -2.72
CA TYR A 248 17.87 -9.20 -1.49
C TYR A 248 18.85 -8.77 -0.39
N GLY A 249 18.41 -7.88 0.51
CA GLY A 249 19.26 -7.19 1.47
C GLY A 249 20.15 -8.10 2.34
N LYS A 250 21.10 -7.46 3.04
CA LYS A 250 22.14 -8.13 3.84
C LYS A 250 21.57 -9.20 4.77
N SER A 251 22.27 -10.33 4.88
CA SER A 251 21.95 -11.40 5.83
C SER A 251 21.91 -10.85 7.26
N TYR A 252 21.11 -11.47 8.13
CA TYR A 252 21.07 -11.12 9.56
C TYR A 252 22.47 -11.08 10.19
N GLU A 253 23.37 -11.99 9.79
CA GLU A 253 24.75 -12.00 10.27
C GLU A 253 25.57 -10.81 9.77
N ASP A 254 25.32 -10.34 8.56
CA ASP A 254 26.01 -9.20 7.96
C ASP A 254 25.54 -7.89 8.60
N VAL A 255 24.24 -7.74 8.82
CA VAL A 255 23.66 -6.60 9.56
C VAL A 255 24.21 -6.55 10.98
N ARG A 256 24.33 -7.70 11.64
CA ARG A 256 24.89 -7.80 13.01
C ARG A 256 26.38 -7.46 13.04
N LYS A 257 27.16 -7.88 12.03
CA LYS A 257 28.58 -7.52 11.90
C LYS A 257 28.76 -6.01 11.73
N GLU A 258 27.99 -5.37 10.87
CA GLU A 258 28.07 -3.92 10.68
C GLU A 258 27.68 -3.14 11.94
N GLN A 259 26.67 -3.59 12.68
CA GLN A 259 26.30 -2.98 13.94
C GLN A 259 27.40 -3.13 15.00
N SER A 260 28.09 -4.29 15.03
CA SER A 260 29.24 -4.48 15.93
C SER A 260 30.48 -3.67 15.53
N LEU A 261 30.70 -3.41 14.23
CA LEU A 261 31.81 -2.60 13.73
C LEU A 261 31.60 -1.10 13.99
N ASN A 262 30.34 -0.64 13.98
CA ASN A 262 29.98 0.74 14.30
C ASN A 262 30.09 1.09 15.80
N ASP A 263 30.08 0.09 16.69
CA ASP A 263 30.28 0.31 18.13
C ASP A 263 31.77 0.52 18.48
N VAL A 264 32.69 -0.13 17.77
CA VAL A 264 34.15 0.01 17.99
C VAL A 264 34.67 1.37 17.52
N SER A 265 34.00 2.03 16.58
CA SER A 265 34.44 3.31 15.99
C SER A 265 33.95 4.55 16.75
N LYS A 266 33.15 4.38 17.81
CA LYS A 266 32.76 5.47 18.73
C LYS A 266 33.67 5.60 19.95
N ASP A 267 34.50 4.60 20.25
CA ASP A 267 35.32 4.56 21.47
C ASP A 267 36.75 5.15 21.28
N ASN A 268 37.14 5.50 20.05
CA ASN A 268 38.48 6.05 19.73
C ASN A 268 38.45 7.56 19.38
N ARG A 269 37.51 8.33 19.94
CA ARG A 269 37.45 9.81 19.73
C ARG A 269 37.31 10.63 21.01
N GLN A 270 37.89 10.14 22.10
CA GLN A 270 38.19 10.93 23.28
C GLN A 270 39.62 10.61 23.71
N GLU A 271 40.41 11.65 23.98
CA GLU A 271 41.86 11.67 24.25
C GLU A 271 42.70 12.00 23.01
N ASP A 272 42.80 13.30 22.71
CA ASP A 272 44.10 13.99 22.71
C ASP A 272 43.92 15.52 22.59
N GLU A 273 44.77 16.24 23.33
CA GLU A 273 45.07 17.69 23.33
C GLU A 273 44.27 18.61 24.28
N GLU A 274 44.80 18.72 25.51
CA GLU A 274 44.71 19.90 26.39
C GLU A 274 45.68 21.02 25.95
N ASP A 275 45.20 22.26 26.13
CA ASP A 275 45.87 23.55 26.37
C ASP A 275 47.08 24.03 25.53
N ASP A 276 46.89 25.16 24.85
CA ASP A 276 47.68 26.38 25.16
C ASP A 276 47.07 27.66 24.54
N ASN A 277 46.51 28.46 25.46
CA ASN A 277 46.76 29.90 25.69
C ASN A 277 46.30 31.03 24.72
N GLU A 278 45.64 32.01 25.38
CA GLU A 278 45.60 33.48 25.14
C GLU A 278 45.02 34.11 23.85
N GLY A 279 44.08 35.07 24.03
CA GLY A 279 43.90 36.16 23.06
C GLY A 279 42.51 36.79 23.00
N ASP A 280 42.40 38.01 23.49
CA ASP A 280 41.21 38.86 23.63
C ASP A 280 40.73 39.48 22.28
N ARG A 281 39.40 39.65 22.18
CA ARG A 281 38.65 40.75 21.52
C ARG A 281 38.86 41.15 20.02
N ASP A 282 37.71 41.07 19.33
CA ASP A 282 37.00 42.17 18.62
C ASP A 282 37.15 42.40 17.09
N THR A 283 36.00 42.77 16.51
CA THR A 283 35.75 43.51 15.26
C THR A 283 35.76 42.83 13.87
N THR A 284 34.55 42.78 13.29
CA THR A 284 34.11 43.20 11.94
C THR A 284 34.92 42.85 10.67
N GLY A 285 34.21 42.33 9.66
CA GLY A 285 34.39 42.80 8.27
C GLY A 285 34.32 41.75 7.16
N HIS A 286 33.39 41.96 6.22
CA HIS A 286 33.41 41.55 4.81
C HIS A 286 33.34 40.03 4.51
N GLU A 287 32.74 39.53 3.43
CA GLU A 287 32.29 40.09 2.16
C GLU A 287 31.33 39.07 1.51
N GLN A 288 30.22 39.52 0.92
CA GLN A 288 29.38 38.71 0.02
C GLN A 288 29.67 39.09 -1.43
N SER A 289 29.76 38.09 -2.31
CA SER A 289 29.25 38.09 -3.71
C SER A 289 29.70 36.82 -4.47
N PRO A 290 29.13 36.47 -5.65
CA PRO A 290 27.88 36.94 -6.27
C PRO A 290 26.97 35.79 -6.77
N ASN A 291 25.70 36.14 -6.99
CA ASN A 291 24.67 35.30 -7.62
C ASN A 291 24.46 35.77 -9.07
N ILE A 292 24.36 34.84 -10.03
CA ILE A 292 24.24 35.11 -11.48
C ILE A 292 22.78 34.95 -11.96
N ASP A 293 22.40 35.93 -12.79
CA ASP A 293 21.34 36.03 -13.81
C ASP A 293 19.84 36.03 -13.48
N LYS A 294 19.24 37.21 -13.73
CA LYS A 294 17.82 37.44 -14.07
C LYS A 294 17.75 38.26 -15.38
N PRO A 295 16.70 38.09 -16.20
CA PRO A 295 16.57 38.73 -17.51
C PRO A 295 16.13 40.20 -17.45
N SER A 296 16.50 40.93 -18.51
CA SER A 296 16.40 42.37 -18.77
C SER A 296 14.99 42.95 -18.78
N ASN A 297 14.84 44.17 -18.23
CA ASN A 297 13.60 44.95 -18.19
C ASN A 297 13.62 46.08 -19.25
N PRO A 298 12.62 46.27 -20.12
CA PRO A 298 12.71 47.11 -21.33
C PRO A 298 12.50 48.62 -21.11
N SER A 299 12.67 49.11 -19.88
CA SER A 299 12.22 50.46 -19.49
C SER A 299 13.31 51.29 -18.80
N ASP A 300 14.59 50.92 -18.93
CA ASP A 300 15.69 51.68 -18.32
C ASP A 300 16.08 52.90 -19.18
N PRO A 301 15.93 54.15 -18.68
CA PRO A 301 16.31 55.35 -19.42
C PRO A 301 17.81 55.52 -19.63
N ASN A 302 18.65 54.65 -19.05
CA ASN A 302 20.11 54.71 -19.15
C ASN A 302 20.74 53.55 -19.94
N ASP A 303 19.97 52.83 -20.77
CA ASP A 303 20.52 51.81 -21.66
C ASP A 303 21.52 52.44 -22.66
N PRO A 304 22.79 51.98 -22.71
CA PRO A 304 23.80 52.49 -23.63
C PRO A 304 23.47 52.25 -25.11
N SER A 305 22.44 51.47 -25.46
CA SER A 305 21.97 51.32 -26.83
C SER A 305 21.10 52.49 -27.35
N ASN A 306 20.83 53.53 -26.53
CA ASN A 306 19.94 54.63 -26.89
C ASN A 306 20.63 56.02 -26.99
N ARG A 307 21.91 56.07 -27.39
CA ARG A 307 22.58 57.33 -27.77
C ARG A 307 23.14 57.25 -29.19
N ASN A 308 22.45 57.95 -30.10
CA ASN A 308 22.76 58.35 -31.49
C ASN A 308 23.52 57.36 -32.39
#